data_AF-A0A817U9L0-F1
#
_entry.id   AF-A0A817U9L0-F1
#
_cell.length_a   1.000
_cell.length_b   1.000
_cell.length_c   1.000
_cell.angle_alpha   90.00
_cell.angle_beta   90.00
_cell.angle_gamma   90.00
#
_symmetry.space_group_name_H-M   'P 1'
#
loop_
_entity.id
_entity.type
_entity.pdbx_description
1 polymer ?
#
loop_
_entity_poly.entity_id
_entity_poly.type
_entity_poly.pdbx_seq_one_letter_code
_entity_poly.pdbx_strand_id
1 'polypeptide(L)' 'MYKIVQELLHFGLIRPSDSPYAAPALLVAKKDGTWKMVVDYKKLNNITLEDNHSLPNVEQAIQLLGGGFKFFPNLI' A
#
# COMPACT_ATOMS: atom_id res chain seq x y z
N MET A 1 -3.75 -14.74 11.18
CA MET A 1 -2.41 -14.14 11.02
C MET A 1 -1.46 -15.11 10.33
N TYR A 2 -1.20 -16.29 10.92
CA TYR A 2 -0.28 -17.30 10.39
C TYR A 2 -0.49 -17.62 8.90
N LYS A 3 -1.74 -17.87 8.47
CA LYS A 3 -2.05 -18.13 7.05
C LYS A 3 -1.58 -17.03 6.09
N ILE A 4 -1.85 -15.76 6.44
CA ILE A 4 -1.43 -14.60 5.65
C ILE A 4 0.10 -14.52 5.58
N VAL A 5 0.78 -14.77 6.71
CA VAL A 5 2.26 -14.78 6.75
C VAL A 5 2.82 -15.88 5.84
N GLN A 6 2.24 -17.07 5.85
CA GLN A 6 2.66 -18.18 4.98
C GLN A 6 2.43 -17.86 3.49
N GLU A 7 1.29 -17.25 3.14
CA GLU A 7 1.03 -16.80 1.76
C GLU A 7 2.04 -15.75 1.32
N LEU A 8 2.34 -14.75 2.16
CA LEU A 8 3.34 -13.72 1.85
C LEU A 8 4.75 -14.30 1.72
N LEU A 9 5.12 -15.30 2.53
CA LEU A 9 6.37 -16.05 2.40
C LEU A 9 6.41 -16.85 1.09
N HIS A 10 5.31 -17.53 0.75
CA HIS A 10 5.17 -18.32 -0.48
C HIS A 10 5.29 -17.44 -1.73
N PHE A 11 4.66 -16.26 -1.74
CA PHE A 11 4.78 -15.28 -2.82
C PHE A 11 6.14 -14.56 -2.85
N GLY A 12 7.01 -14.78 -1.85
CA GLY A 12 8.32 -14.13 -1.75
C GLY A 12 8.25 -12.63 -1.43
N LEU A 13 7.11 -12.14 -0.93
CA LEU A 13 6.93 -10.73 -0.57
C LEU A 13 7.58 -10.37 0.77
N ILE A 14 7.76 -11.37 1.65
CA ILE A 14 8.48 -11.22 2.92
C ILE A 14 9.47 -12.37 3.11
N ARG A 15 10.40 -12.20 4.04
CA ARG A 15 11.36 -13.22 4.47
C ARG A 15 11.62 -13.12 5.98
N PRO A 16 12.10 -14.18 6.63
CA PRO A 16 12.66 -14.07 7.97
C PRO A 16 13.78 -13.03 8.01
N SER A 17 13.85 -12.27 9.10
CA SER A 17 14.84 -11.21 9.29
C SER A 17 15.28 -11.15 10.75
N ASP A 18 16.54 -10.83 10.93
CA ASP A 18 17.24 -10.53 12.18
C ASP A 18 17.49 -9.03 12.37
N SER A 19 16.69 -8.20 11.69
CA SER A 19 16.81 -6.74 11.75
C SER A 19 16.74 -6.20 13.19
N PRO A 20 17.56 -5.21 13.55
CA PRO A 20 17.47 -4.53 14.84
C PRO A 20 16.20 -3.67 14.97
N TYR A 21 15.50 -3.44 13.85
CA TYR A 21 14.22 -2.73 13.81
C TYR A 21 13.07 -3.71 13.62
N ALA A 22 11.98 -3.47 14.36
CA ALA A 22 10.71 -4.16 14.22
C ALA A 22 9.54 -3.18 14.37
N ALA A 23 8.43 -3.50 13.71
CA ALA A 23 7.18 -2.77 13.82
C ALA A 23 6.03 -3.75 14.13
N PRO A 24 5.04 -3.36 14.94
CA PRO A 24 3.93 -4.24 15.26
C PRO A 24 3.03 -4.44 14.03
N ALA A 25 2.53 -5.66 13.88
CA ALA A 25 1.55 -6.02 12.85
C ALA A 25 0.18 -6.27 13.47
N LEU A 26 -0.86 -5.74 12.82
CA LEU A 26 -2.25 -5.79 13.23
C LEU A 26 -3.08 -6.51 12.17
N LEU A 27 -4.18 -7.14 12.59
CA LEU A 27 -5.17 -7.69 11.68
C LEU A 27 -6.41 -6.80 11.65
N VAL A 28 -6.82 -6.42 10.45
CA VAL A 28 -8.00 -5.60 10.22
C VAL A 28 -8.99 -6.38 9.37
N ALA A 29 -10.24 -6.44 9.81
CA ALA A 29 -11.32 -7.05 9.05
C ALA A 29 -11.69 -6.15 7.87
N LYS A 30 -11.77 -6.74 6.68
CA LYS A 30 -12.31 -6.07 5.49
C LYS A 30 -13.84 -6.27 5.44
N LYS A 31 -14.50 -5.42 4.64
CA LYS A 31 -15.94 -5.50 4.40
C LYS A 31 -16.39 -6.82 3.76
N ASP A 32 -15.51 -7.45 2.97
CA ASP A 32 -15.74 -8.74 2.32
C ASP A 32 -15.58 -9.95 3.27
N GLY A 33 -15.35 -9.71 4.57
CA GLY A 33 -15.13 -10.75 5.58
C GLY A 33 -13.71 -11.32 5.61
N THR A 34 -12.81 -10.89 4.70
CA THR A 34 -11.41 -11.28 4.72
C THR A 34 -10.60 -10.45 5.72
N TRP A 35 -9.38 -10.90 6.03
CA TRP A 35 -8.47 -10.19 6.93
C TRP A 35 -7.31 -9.58 6.15
N LYS A 36 -6.91 -8.36 6.51
CA LYS A 36 -5.69 -7.70 6.04
C LYS A 36 -4.70 -7.58 7.18
N MET A 37 -3.44 -7.97 6.94
CA MET A 37 -2.34 -7.64 7.83
C MET A 37 -1.88 -6.20 7.56
N VAL A 38 -1.79 -5.39 8.60
CA VAL A 38 -1.37 -3.97 8.52
C VAL A 38 -0.21 -3.79 9.49
N VAL A 39 0.93 -3.29 9.01
CA VAL A 39 2.10 -3.01 9.84
C VAL A 39 2.10 -1.53 10.22
N ASP A 40 2.25 -1.23 11.51
CA ASP A 40 2.30 0.14 11.99
C ASP A 40 3.70 0.73 11.82
N TYR A 41 3.95 1.35 10.68
CA TYR A 41 5.22 2.00 10.35
C TYR A 41 5.33 3.45 10.87
N LYS A 42 4.42 3.96 11.70
CA LYS A 42 4.45 5.38 12.12
C LYS A 42 5.79 5.85 12.69
N LYS A 43 6.41 5.04 13.57
CA LYS A 43 7.73 5.37 14.14
C LYS A 43 8.83 5.37 13.09
N LEU A 44 8.76 4.46 12.13
CA LEU A 44 9.72 4.35 11.03
C LEU A 44 9.57 5.54 10.06
N ASN A 45 8.33 5.90 9.72
CA ASN A 45 8.05 7.01 8.81
C ASN A 45 8.57 8.34 9.37
N ASN A 46 8.49 8.57 10.68
CA ASN A 46 8.98 9.79 11.33
C ASN A 46 10.51 9.96 11.27
N ILE A 47 11.27 8.87 11.08
CA ILE A 47 12.75 8.92 10.99
C ILE A 47 13.25 8.76 9.55
N THR A 48 12.36 8.47 8.61
CA THR A 48 12.71 8.29 7.20
C THR A 48 12.62 9.63 6.48
N LEU A 49 13.53 9.87 5.52
CA LEU A 49 13.45 11.05 4.67
C LEU A 49 12.23 10.94 3.75
N GLU A 50 11.42 11.99 3.71
CA GLU A 50 10.22 12.04 2.87
C GLU A 50 10.62 12.24 1.40
N ASP A 51 10.21 11.31 0.53
CA ASP A 51 10.42 11.39 -0.91
C ASP A 51 9.15 11.95 -1.58
N ASN A 52 9.01 13.28 -1.51
CA ASN A 52 7.81 13.99 -1.96
C ASN A 52 7.80 14.17 -3.48
N HIS A 53 7.14 13.24 -4.17
CA HIS A 53 6.69 13.42 -5.55
C HIS A 53 5.22 13.83 -5.54
N SER A 54 4.93 15.08 -5.91
CA SER A 54 3.56 15.59 -5.97
C SER A 54 2.75 14.80 -7.00
N LEU A 55 1.86 13.93 -6.51
CA LEU A 55 0.84 13.33 -7.36
C LEU A 55 -0.22 14.39 -7.68
N PRO A 56 -0.65 14.51 -8.96
CA PRO A 56 -1.72 15.41 -9.30
C PRO A 56 -2.98 14.99 -8.53
N ASN A 57 -3.71 15.97 -8.02
CA ASN A 57 -5.04 15.69 -7.47
C ASN A 57 -5.98 15.20 -8.59
N VAL A 58 -7.15 14.66 -8.24
CA VAL A 58 -8.07 14.06 -9.22
C VAL A 58 -8.43 15.04 -10.34
N GLU A 59 -8.68 16.32 -10.01
CA GLU A 59 -9.03 17.34 -11.00
C GLU A 59 -7.86 17.66 -11.93
N GLN A 60 -6.65 17.83 -11.39
CA GLN A 60 -5.43 18.02 -12.16
C GLN A 60 -5.15 16.82 -13.06
N ALA A 61 -5.35 15.60 -12.56
CA ALA A 61 -5.19 14.38 -13.35
C ALA A 61 -6.18 14.33 -14.53
N ILE A 62 -7.44 14.74 -14.31
CA ILE A 62 -8.45 14.85 -15.36
C ILE A 62 -8.10 15.94 -16.38
N GLN A 63 -7.62 17.10 -15.92
CA GLN A 63 -7.17 18.17 -16.81
C GLN A 63 -5.97 17.76 -17.67
N LEU A 64 -5.02 17.02 -17.09
CA LEU A 64 -3.85 16.48 -17.80
C LEU A 64 -4.23 15.48 -18.91
N LEU A 65 -5.36 14.77 -18.78
CA LEU A 65 -5.86 13.89 -19.83
C LEU A 65 -6.32 14.69 -21.08
N GLY A 66 -6.81 15.92 -20.92
CA GLY A 66 -7.30 16.72 -22.04
C GLY A 66 -8.56 16.14 -22.72
N GLY A 67 -9.31 16.99 -23.44
CA GLY A 67 -10.60 16.63 -24.04
C GLY A 67 -10.56 15.72 -25.27
N GLY A 68 -9.42 15.09 -25.57
CA GLY A 68 -9.19 14.33 -26.82
C GLY A 68 -9.47 12.83 -26.74
N PHE A 69 -9.68 12.29 -25.54
CA PHE A 69 -9.88 10.86 -25.36
C PHE A 69 -11.36 10.49 -25.49
N LYS A 70 -11.65 9.66 -26.50
CA LYS A 70 -13.01 9.21 -26.84
C LYS A 70 -13.50 8.03 -25.98
N PHE A 71 -12.57 7.30 -25.36
CA PHE A 71 -12.86 6.12 -24.54
C PHE A 71 -11.85 6.03 -23.38
N PHE A 72 -12.36 5.79 -22.17
CA PHE A 72 -11.55 5.52 -20.99
C PHE A 72 -11.98 4.17 -20.39
N PRO A 73 -11.23 3.08 -20.62
CA PRO A 73 -11.66 1.74 -20.19
C PRO A 73 -11.57 1.50 -18.69
N ASN A 74 -10.74 2.28 -17.96
CA ASN A 74 -10.47 2.10 -16.53
C ASN A 74 -10.70 3.38 -15.71
N LEU A 75 -11.21 4.46 -16.32
CA LEU A 75 -11.59 5.69 -15.63
C LEU A 75 -13.12 5.61 -15.49
N ILE A 76 -13.59 5.37 -14.27
CA ILE A 76 -15.02 5.28 -13.93
C ILE A 76 -15.54 6.67 -13.62
#